data_AF-A0A8T9C107-F1
#
_entry.id   AF-A0A8T9C107-F1
#
_cell.length_a   1.000
_cell.length_b   1.000
_cell.length_c   1.000
_cell.angle_alpha   90.00
_cell.angle_beta   90.00
_cell.angle_gamma   90.00
#
_symmetry.space_group_name_H-M   'P 1'
#
loop_
_entity.id
_entity.type
_entity.pdbx_description
1 polymer ?
#
loop_
_entity_poly.entity_id
_entity_poly.type
_entity_poly.pdbx_seq_one_letter_code
_entity_poly.pdbx_strand_id
1 'polypeptide(L)'
;MSTTHASLGAAADERKARLAKLKSLKRKQPSDEIVAPESTRSPSPPAEPDVTKLHLSGRNYDPEAKGPKLGFEAPPTLALEKTLEQQAKDVEDEIRKKAEEEEQDDKGVDLFKLQPKRPNWDLKRDLDKKLEVLNVRTENAIARMVRERIEGAQKAAKSKS
;
A
#
# COMPACT_ATOMS: atom_id res chain seq x y z
N MET A 1 41.55 31.97 62.90
CA MET A 1 40.80 31.14 61.93
C MET A 1 39.90 31.96 60.98
N SER A 2 40.18 33.25 60.71
CA SER A 2 39.25 34.11 59.93
C SER A 2 39.74 34.48 58.51
N THR A 3 40.97 34.10 58.14
CA THR A 3 41.62 34.50 56.88
C THR A 3 41.34 33.54 55.71
N THR A 4 40.98 32.28 55.98
CA THR A 4 40.66 31.26 54.97
C THR A 4 39.31 31.51 54.30
N HIS A 5 38.29 31.94 55.06
CA HIS A 5 36.97 32.26 54.53
C HIS A 5 36.98 33.46 53.57
N ALA A 6 37.86 34.44 53.80
CA ALA A 6 38.05 35.58 52.89
C ALA A 6 38.68 35.15 51.55
N SER A 7 39.63 34.21 51.56
CA SER A 7 40.27 33.67 50.35
C SER A 7 39.30 32.84 49.50
N LEU A 8 38.42 32.04 50.12
CA LEU A 8 37.39 31.29 49.41
C LEU A 8 36.33 32.20 48.78
N GLY A 9 35.95 33.30 49.47
CA GLY A 9 35.07 34.33 48.92
C GLY A 9 35.66 35.00 47.69
N ALA A 10 36.92 35.44 47.76
CA ALA A 10 37.64 36.04 46.63
C ALA A 10 37.71 35.09 45.43
N ALA A 11 38.01 33.80 45.64
CA ALA A 11 38.05 32.80 44.57
C ALA A 11 36.67 32.56 43.92
N ALA A 12 35.59 32.61 44.70
CA ALA A 12 34.23 32.47 44.18
C ALA A 12 33.83 33.66 43.29
N ASP A 13 34.21 34.88 43.70
CA ASP A 13 33.89 36.10 42.96
C ASP A 13 34.75 36.23 41.68
N GLU A 14 36.02 35.80 41.70
CA GLU A 14 36.84 35.67 40.48
C GLU A 14 36.24 34.67 39.48
N ARG A 15 35.71 33.53 39.95
CA ARG A 15 35.05 32.54 39.09
C ARG A 15 33.79 33.11 38.46
N LYS A 16 32.97 33.83 39.23
CA LYS A 16 31.77 34.51 38.72
C LYS A 16 32.13 35.56 37.66
N ALA A 17 33.18 36.36 37.91
CA ALA A 17 33.67 37.36 36.96
C ALA A 17 34.16 36.72 35.64
N ARG A 18 34.92 35.61 35.73
CA ARG A 18 35.33 34.82 34.54
C ARG A 18 34.12 34.32 33.76
N LEU A 19 33.13 33.73 34.42
CA LEU A 19 31.93 33.21 33.76
C LEU A 19 31.10 34.33 33.11
N ALA A 20 31.00 35.50 33.73
CA ALA A 20 30.32 36.65 33.15
C ALA A 20 31.05 37.16 31.88
N LYS A 21 32.39 37.18 31.89
CA LYS A 21 33.21 37.55 30.73
C LYS A 21 33.08 36.55 29.57
N LEU A 22 32.99 35.25 29.87
CA LEU A 22 32.71 34.23 28.85
C LEU A 22 31.30 34.35 28.27
N LYS A 23 30.30 34.66 29.10
CA LYS A 23 28.92 34.90 28.63
C LYS A 23 28.81 36.14 27.74
N SER A 24 29.52 37.22 28.05
CA SER A 24 29.54 38.41 27.21
C SER A 24 30.28 38.19 25.88
N LEU A 25 31.33 37.37 25.86
CA LEU A 25 31.99 36.94 24.62
C LEU A 25 31.04 36.13 23.72
N LYS A 26 30.31 35.16 24.30
CA LYS A 26 29.35 34.34 23.54
C LYS A 26 28.18 35.17 22.99
N ARG A 27 27.74 36.19 23.72
CA ARG A 27 26.67 37.11 23.26
C ARG A 27 27.15 38.14 22.23
N LYS A 28 28.46 38.38 22.14
CA LYS A 28 29.08 39.29 21.16
C LYS A 28 29.54 38.60 19.88
N GLN A 29 29.31 37.29 19.69
CA GLN A 29 29.33 36.72 18.35
C GLN A 29 27.96 37.04 17.69
N PRO A 30 27.89 38.01 16.76
CA PRO A 30 26.70 38.15 15.93
C PRO A 30 26.63 36.93 15.00
N SER A 31 25.52 36.22 15.08
CA SER A 31 25.05 35.36 14.00
C SER A 31 24.51 36.26 12.90
N ASP A 32 25.37 36.78 12.04
CA ASP A 32 24.95 37.47 10.81
C ASP A 32 25.67 36.92 9.58
N GLU A 33 24.84 36.73 8.57
CA GLU A 33 25.08 36.20 7.25
C GLU A 33 26.18 36.96 6.50
N ILE A 34 27.12 36.22 5.93
CA ILE A 34 27.93 36.69 4.79
C ILE A 34 27.89 35.57 3.74
N VAL A 35 27.22 35.89 2.64
CA VAL A 35 27.20 35.11 1.39
C VAL A 35 28.63 35.02 0.82
N ALA A 36 28.95 33.84 0.29
CA ALA A 36 30.25 33.37 -0.18
C ALA A 36 30.97 34.25 -1.22
N PRO A 37 32.28 33.99 -1.44
CA PRO A 37 32.63 33.44 -2.74
C PRO A 37 33.50 32.17 -2.66
N GLU A 38 33.39 31.37 -3.72
CA GLU A 38 34.03 30.08 -3.95
C GLU A 38 35.47 29.94 -3.42
N SER A 39 35.68 28.89 -2.63
CA SER A 39 36.99 28.26 -2.49
C SER A 39 36.79 26.79 -2.13
N THR A 40 37.04 25.92 -3.12
CA THR A 40 37.33 24.48 -3.02
C THR A 40 36.76 23.77 -1.78
N ARG A 41 35.49 23.37 -1.85
CA ARG A 41 34.94 22.39 -0.92
C ARG A 41 35.50 21.01 -1.28
N SER A 42 36.66 20.69 -0.71
CA SER A 42 37.10 19.30 -0.60
C SER A 42 35.95 18.48 0.02
N PRO A 43 35.61 17.29 -0.52
CA PRO A 43 34.60 16.46 0.11
C PRO A 43 35.04 16.19 1.54
N SER A 44 34.12 16.40 2.49
CA SER A 44 34.32 16.02 3.89
C SER A 44 34.87 14.59 3.93
N PRO A 45 35.93 14.32 4.72
CA PRO A 45 36.37 12.95 4.91
C PRO A 45 35.20 12.11 5.45
N PRO A 46 35.15 10.80 5.13
CA PRO A 46 34.11 9.91 5.63
C PRO A 46 34.07 9.97 7.15
N ALA A 47 32.86 10.00 7.71
CA ALA A 47 32.66 10.03 9.15
C ALA A 47 33.47 8.91 9.81
N GLU A 48 34.47 9.28 10.60
CA GLU A 48 35.27 8.32 11.33
C GLU A 48 34.35 7.52 12.28
N PRO A 49 34.58 6.20 12.43
CA PRO A 49 33.76 5.39 13.30
C PRO A 49 33.86 5.94 14.72
N ASP A 50 32.72 6.18 15.34
CA ASP A 50 32.63 6.68 16.72
C ASP A 50 33.19 5.62 17.68
N VAL A 51 34.51 5.69 17.92
CA VAL A 51 35.28 4.77 18.77
C VAL A 51 34.69 4.62 20.17
N THR A 52 33.91 5.60 20.63
CA THR A 52 33.22 5.53 21.91
C THR A 52 32.21 4.38 21.96
N LYS A 53 31.48 4.11 20.85
CA LYS A 53 30.53 3.00 20.73
C LYS A 53 31.22 1.62 20.68
N LEU A 54 32.45 1.57 20.16
CA LEU A 54 33.27 0.36 20.08
C LEU A 54 33.85 -0.05 21.44
N HIS A 55 34.30 0.92 22.24
CA HIS A 55 35.04 0.65 23.48
C HIS A 55 34.18 0.75 24.75
N LEU A 56 33.06 1.49 24.72
CA LEU A 56 32.12 1.57 25.83
C LEU A 56 30.86 0.78 25.48
N SER A 57 30.91 -0.54 25.62
CA SER A 57 29.71 -1.37 25.47
C SER A 57 28.75 -0.99 26.59
N GLY A 58 27.76 -0.14 26.30
CA GLY A 58 26.66 0.23 27.20
C GLY A 58 25.83 -1.01 27.54
N ARG A 59 26.34 -1.85 28.44
CA ARG A 59 25.67 -3.09 28.85
C ARG A 59 24.31 -2.72 29.42
N ASN A 60 23.26 -3.11 28.70
CA ASN A 60 21.87 -2.76 28.98
C ASN A 60 21.57 -1.25 28.97
N TYR A 61 22.37 -0.40 28.33
CA TYR A 61 22.07 1.03 28.16
C TYR A 61 22.18 1.43 26.69
N ASP A 62 21.09 1.99 26.17
CA ASP A 62 21.07 2.58 24.83
C ASP A 62 21.39 4.08 24.92
N PRO A 63 22.52 4.55 24.34
CA PRO A 63 22.88 5.96 24.34
C PRO A 63 21.90 6.85 23.54
N GLU A 64 21.16 6.30 22.58
CA GLU A 64 20.21 7.06 21.76
C GLU A 64 18.91 7.29 22.54
N ALA A 65 18.34 6.24 23.12
CA ALA A 65 17.17 6.32 24.01
C ALA A 65 17.50 6.85 25.42
N LYS A 66 18.79 6.98 25.76
CA LYS A 66 19.32 7.33 27.09
C LYS A 66 18.70 6.50 28.22
N GLY A 67 18.43 5.23 27.97
CA GLY A 67 17.67 4.36 28.88
C GLY A 67 18.07 2.88 28.79
N PRO A 68 17.44 2.02 29.60
CA PRO A 68 17.72 0.59 29.58
C PRO A 68 17.36 -0.04 28.23
N LYS A 69 18.19 -0.98 27.74
CA LYS A 69 17.91 -1.70 26.49
C LYS A 69 16.78 -2.71 26.71
N LEU A 70 15.56 -2.33 26.34
CA LEU A 70 14.37 -3.16 26.50
C LEU A 70 14.24 -4.20 25.38
N GLY A 71 15.18 -5.16 25.31
CA GLY A 71 15.08 -6.40 24.55
C GLY A 71 14.91 -6.28 23.02
N PHE A 72 13.77 -5.80 22.56
CA PHE A 72 13.37 -5.73 21.16
C PHE A 72 13.17 -4.27 20.74
N GLU A 73 14.06 -3.77 19.88
CA GLU A 73 13.95 -2.44 19.26
C GLU A 73 12.90 -2.43 18.13
N ALA A 74 12.67 -3.60 17.51
CA ALA A 74 11.70 -3.80 16.45
C ALA A 74 10.66 -4.85 16.88
N PRO A 75 9.38 -4.69 16.53
CA PRO A 75 8.39 -5.72 16.81
C PRO A 75 8.78 -7.03 16.13
N PRO A 76 8.75 -8.19 16.85
CA PRO A 76 9.12 -9.50 16.30
C PRO A 76 8.30 -9.93 15.07
N THR A 77 7.20 -9.23 14.79
CA THR A 77 6.33 -9.45 13.63
C THR A 77 6.90 -8.92 12.31
N LEU A 78 7.93 -8.05 12.32
CA LEU A 78 8.51 -7.51 11.08
C LEU A 78 9.34 -8.52 10.30
N ALA A 79 9.90 -9.52 10.97
CA ALA A 79 10.70 -10.57 10.34
C ALA A 79 9.84 -11.75 9.85
N LEU A 80 8.57 -11.82 10.25
CA LEU A 80 7.65 -12.90 9.91
C LEU A 80 6.83 -12.47 8.68
N GLU A 81 6.98 -13.20 7.58
CA GLU A 81 6.25 -12.93 6.33
C GLU A 81 4.72 -13.11 6.51
N LYS A 82 4.30 -14.03 7.37
CA LYS A 82 2.90 -14.25 7.74
C LYS A 82 2.76 -14.47 9.24
N THR A 83 1.81 -13.78 9.84
CA THR A 83 1.43 -14.02 11.24
C THR A 83 0.47 -15.23 11.33
N LEU A 84 0.44 -15.88 12.49
CA LEU A 84 -0.50 -16.97 12.73
C LEU A 84 -1.96 -16.53 12.54
N GLU A 85 -2.28 -15.29 12.91
CA GLU A 85 -3.60 -14.69 12.69
C GLU A 85 -3.97 -14.60 11.19
N GLN A 86 -3.00 -14.23 10.34
CA GLN A 86 -3.21 -14.18 8.89
C GLN A 86 -3.43 -15.58 8.31
N GLN A 87 -2.65 -16.57 8.78
CA GLN A 87 -2.82 -17.97 8.34
C GLN A 87 -4.17 -18.53 8.78
N ALA A 88 -4.62 -18.23 10.01
CA ALA A 88 -5.93 -18.64 10.49
C ALA A 88 -7.06 -18.04 9.65
N LYS A 89 -6.94 -16.77 9.27
CA LYS A 89 -7.90 -16.11 8.38
C LYS A 89 -7.94 -16.72 6.98
N ASP A 90 -6.77 -17.00 6.39
CA ASP A 90 -6.68 -17.65 5.07
C ASP A 90 -7.44 -19.01 5.09
N VAL A 91 -7.25 -19.80 6.15
CA VAL A 91 -7.94 -21.10 6.32
C VAL A 91 -9.45 -20.93 6.52
N GLU A 92 -9.88 -19.93 7.29
CA GLU A 92 -11.32 -19.63 7.47
C GLU A 92 -11.99 -19.28 6.13
N ASP A 93 -11.34 -18.44 5.33
CA ASP A 93 -11.84 -18.03 4.02
C ASP A 93 -11.89 -19.21 3.02
N GLU A 94 -10.92 -20.12 3.07
CA GLU A 94 -10.92 -21.36 2.28
C GLU A 94 -12.07 -22.29 2.68
N ILE A 95 -12.28 -22.50 3.98
CA ILE A 95 -13.38 -23.34 4.49
C ILE A 95 -14.73 -22.75 4.10
N ARG A 96 -14.90 -21.43 4.22
CA ARG A 96 -16.14 -20.74 3.84
C ARG A 96 -16.47 -20.94 2.36
N LYS A 97 -15.48 -20.74 1.46
CA LYS A 97 -15.68 -20.95 0.02
C LYS A 97 -16.05 -22.39 -0.29
N LYS A 98 -15.37 -23.35 0.34
CA LYS A 98 -15.67 -24.77 0.14
C LYS A 98 -17.08 -25.13 0.61
N ALA A 99 -17.52 -24.58 1.75
CA ALA A 99 -18.88 -24.77 2.23
C ALA A 99 -19.93 -24.16 1.28
N GLU A 100 -19.66 -22.98 0.70
CA GLU A 100 -20.53 -22.37 -0.31
C GLU A 100 -20.62 -23.22 -1.59
N GLU A 101 -19.50 -23.78 -2.06
CA GLU A 101 -19.46 -24.68 -3.21
C GLU A 101 -20.23 -25.98 -2.93
N GLU A 102 -19.98 -26.61 -1.78
CA GLU A 102 -20.71 -27.80 -1.34
C GLU A 102 -22.21 -27.51 -1.19
N GLU A 103 -22.63 -26.34 -0.68
CA GLU A 103 -24.05 -25.96 -0.65
C GLU A 103 -24.67 -25.77 -2.04
N GLN A 104 -23.90 -25.41 -3.07
CA GLN A 104 -24.43 -25.34 -4.44
C GLN A 104 -24.56 -26.73 -5.06
N ASP A 105 -23.63 -27.63 -4.76
CA ASP A 105 -23.65 -29.01 -5.26
C ASP A 105 -24.67 -29.88 -4.50
N ASP A 106 -24.83 -29.67 -3.19
CA ASP A 106 -25.81 -30.31 -2.29
C ASP A 106 -27.22 -29.76 -2.46
N LYS A 107 -27.41 -28.68 -3.23
CA LYS A 107 -28.70 -28.41 -3.89
C LYS A 107 -28.91 -29.47 -4.97
N GLY A 108 -29.11 -30.70 -4.51
CA GLY A 108 -29.32 -31.89 -5.31
C GLY A 108 -30.34 -31.60 -6.39
N VAL A 109 -30.11 -32.22 -7.55
CA VAL A 109 -30.88 -32.02 -8.77
C VAL A 109 -32.37 -32.01 -8.44
N ASP A 110 -32.99 -30.83 -8.51
CA ASP A 110 -34.39 -30.65 -8.17
C ASP A 110 -35.25 -31.51 -9.11
N LEU A 111 -35.75 -32.64 -8.60
CA LEU A 111 -36.53 -33.61 -9.34
C LEU A 111 -37.82 -33.00 -9.91
N PHE A 112 -38.30 -31.88 -9.35
CA PHE A 112 -39.45 -31.14 -9.87
C PHE A 112 -39.09 -30.19 -11.02
N LYS A 113 -37.81 -29.86 -11.24
CA LYS A 113 -37.32 -29.27 -12.50
C LYS A 113 -37.10 -30.36 -13.56
N LEU A 114 -36.80 -31.57 -13.12
CA LEU A 114 -36.65 -32.76 -13.97
C LEU A 114 -38.01 -33.41 -14.30
N GLN A 115 -39.01 -32.61 -14.67
CA GLN A 115 -40.30 -33.14 -15.10
C GLN A 115 -40.17 -33.98 -16.38
N PRO A 116 -40.98 -35.04 -16.55
CA PRO A 116 -41.09 -35.73 -17.82
C PRO A 116 -41.45 -34.73 -18.91
N LYS A 117 -40.63 -34.65 -19.96
CA LYS A 117 -40.88 -33.74 -21.07
C LYS A 117 -42.12 -34.18 -21.86
N ARG A 118 -42.76 -33.23 -22.56
CA ARG A 118 -43.93 -33.50 -23.40
C ARG A 118 -43.61 -34.56 -24.46
N PRO A 119 -44.54 -35.45 -24.85
CA PRO A 119 -44.29 -36.50 -25.84
C PRO A 119 -43.74 -36.02 -27.18
N ASN A 120 -44.08 -34.80 -27.61
CA ASN A 120 -43.63 -34.20 -28.86
C ASN A 120 -42.35 -33.36 -28.74
N TRP A 121 -41.72 -33.29 -27.57
CA TRP A 121 -40.59 -32.39 -27.35
C TRP A 121 -39.39 -32.77 -28.24
N ASP A 122 -39.22 -34.06 -28.50
CA ASP A 122 -38.14 -34.59 -29.32
C ASP A 122 -38.38 -34.29 -30.80
N LEU A 123 -39.62 -34.47 -31.27
CA LEU A 123 -40.02 -34.08 -32.62
C LEU A 123 -39.77 -32.59 -32.87
N LYS A 124 -40.09 -31.74 -31.89
CA LYS A 124 -39.81 -30.30 -31.97
C LYS A 124 -38.31 -30.03 -32.05
N ARG A 125 -37.51 -30.67 -31.18
CA ARG A 125 -36.05 -30.51 -31.18
C ARG A 125 -35.41 -30.93 -32.49
N ASP A 126 -35.81 -32.07 -33.04
CA ASP A 126 -35.28 -32.59 -34.30
C ASP A 126 -35.71 -31.73 -35.50
N LEU A 127 -36.94 -31.19 -35.46
CA LEU A 127 -37.42 -30.24 -36.45
C LEU A 127 -36.65 -28.91 -36.37
N ASP A 128 -36.45 -28.37 -35.16
CA ASP A 128 -35.73 -27.13 -34.91
C ASP A 128 -34.29 -27.23 -35.45
N LYS A 129 -33.60 -28.36 -35.21
CA LYS A 129 -32.25 -28.61 -35.75
C LYS A 129 -32.21 -28.65 -37.28
N LYS A 130 -33.25 -29.20 -37.92
CA LYS A 130 -33.36 -29.20 -39.40
C LYS A 130 -33.68 -27.80 -39.93
N LEU A 131 -34.46 -27.02 -39.20
CA LEU A 131 -34.87 -25.67 -39.56
C LEU A 131 -33.76 -24.64 -39.33
N GLU A 132 -32.78 -24.89 -38.47
CA GLU A 132 -31.70 -23.94 -38.13
C GLU A 132 -31.03 -23.33 -39.36
N VAL A 133 -30.60 -24.16 -40.32
CA VAL A 133 -29.95 -23.70 -41.55
C VAL A 133 -30.94 -22.96 -42.47
N LEU A 134 -32.22 -23.36 -42.47
CA LEU A 134 -33.26 -22.69 -43.25
C LEU A 134 -33.62 -21.33 -42.64
N ASN A 135 -33.68 -21.21 -41.33
CA ASN A 135 -33.98 -19.98 -40.60
C ASN A 135 -32.93 -18.92 -40.90
N VAL A 136 -31.64 -19.27 -40.85
CA VAL A 136 -30.55 -18.33 -41.23
C VAL A 136 -30.72 -17.82 -42.67
N ARG A 137 -31.08 -18.70 -43.62
CA ARG A 137 -31.30 -18.26 -45.01
C ARG A 137 -32.55 -17.39 -45.14
N THR A 138 -33.60 -17.73 -44.41
CA THR A 138 -34.87 -16.99 -44.40
C THR A 138 -34.67 -15.60 -43.82
N GLU A 139 -33.97 -15.48 -42.69
CA GLU A 139 -33.61 -14.20 -42.07
C GLU A 139 -32.75 -13.34 -42.99
N ASN A 140 -31.75 -13.92 -43.66
CA ASN A 140 -30.94 -13.21 -44.65
C ASN A 140 -31.76 -12.74 -45.86
N ALA A 141 -32.71 -13.56 -46.34
CA ALA A 141 -33.61 -13.19 -47.42
C ALA A 141 -34.55 -12.05 -47.00
N ILE A 142 -35.11 -12.11 -45.78
CA ILE A 142 -35.91 -11.03 -45.19
C ILE A 142 -35.07 -9.76 -45.11
N ALA A 143 -33.83 -9.83 -44.61
CA ALA A 143 -32.95 -8.68 -44.51
C ALA A 143 -32.65 -8.03 -45.87
N ARG A 144 -32.41 -8.83 -46.92
CA ARG A 144 -32.25 -8.33 -48.30
C ARG A 144 -33.50 -7.63 -48.81
N MET A 145 -34.67 -8.26 -48.63
CA MET A 145 -35.94 -7.72 -49.09
C MET A 145 -36.27 -6.40 -48.39
N VAL A 146 -35.98 -6.29 -47.09
CA VAL A 146 -36.14 -5.06 -46.31
C VAL A 146 -35.17 -3.98 -46.82
N ARG A 147 -33.91 -4.33 -47.07
CA ARG A 147 -32.93 -3.39 -47.64
C ARG A 147 -33.40 -2.83 -48.99
N GLU A 148 -33.81 -3.68 -49.91
CA GLU A 148 -34.31 -3.28 -51.23
C GLU A 148 -35.54 -2.36 -51.12
N ARG A 149 -36.48 -2.68 -50.22
CA ARG A 149 -37.66 -1.82 -49.97
C ARG A 149 -37.27 -0.45 -49.45
N ILE A 150 -36.34 -0.38 -48.50
CA ILE A 150 -35.87 0.90 -47.93
C ILE A 150 -35.12 1.72 -48.98
N GLU A 151 -34.19 1.11 -49.73
CA GLU A 151 -33.47 1.78 -50.80
C GLU A 151 -34.39 2.27 -51.91
N GLY A 152 -35.39 1.46 -52.30
CA GLY A 152 -36.42 1.84 -53.26
C GLY A 152 -37.23 3.05 -52.79
N ALA A 153 -37.66 3.05 -51.52
CA ALA A 153 -38.36 4.18 -50.93
C ALA A 153 -37.49 5.44 -50.88
N GLN A 154 -36.21 5.32 -50.53
CA GLN A 154 -35.27 6.46 -50.52
C GLN A 154 -34.99 7.01 -51.92
N LYS A 155 -34.82 6.15 -52.93
CA LYS A 155 -34.63 6.58 -54.33
C LYS A 155 -35.87 7.30 -54.86
N ALA A 156 -37.06 6.77 -54.58
CA ALA A 156 -38.32 7.40 -54.96
C ALA A 156 -38.56 8.75 -54.27
N ALA A 157 -38.14 8.89 -53.01
CA ALA A 157 -38.18 10.17 -52.30
C ALA A 157 -37.18 11.18 -52.89
N LYS A 158 -35.96 10.75 -53.21
CA LYS A 158 -34.93 11.61 -53.84
C LYS A 158 -35.29 12.03 -55.26
N SER A 159 -35.99 11.20 -56.03
CA SER A 159 -36.45 11.56 -57.39
C SER A 159 -37.69 12.46 -57.41
N LYS A 160 -38.39 12.58 -56.27
CA LYS A 160 -39.55 13.47 -56.10
C LYS A 160 -39.19 14.83 -55.49
N SER A 161 -37.98 14.96 -54.96
CA SER A 161 -37.37 16.23 -54.55
C SER A 161 -36.63 16.87 -55.72
#